data_AF-A0A2T1DCR8-F1
#
_entry.id   AF-A0A2T1DCR8-F1
#
_cell.length_a   1.000
_cell.length_b   1.000
_cell.length_c   1.000
_cell.angle_alpha   90.00
_cell.angle_beta   90.00
_cell.angle_gamma   90.00
#
_symmetry.space_group_name_H-M   'P 1'
#
loop_
_entity.id
_entity.type
_entity.pdbx_description
1 polymer ?
#
loop_
_entity_poly.entity_id
_entity_poly.type
_entity_poly.pdbx_seq_one_letter_code
_entity_poly.pdbx_strand_id
1 'polypeptide(L)'
;MSYLQDAKAHFVASHQNPINQALHHLTNLLAIAAVIYLFYDWRMTLVCLLLTQVFALGGHAVFEKNEPAFVKYPGITILVSLAWSFEHWFGLRQLWQHFKPKATA
;
A
#
# COMPACT_ATOMS: atom_id res chain seq x y z
N MET A 1 1.39 -0.91 -23.77
CA MET A 1 1.84 -0.53 -22.42
C MET A 1 2.74 -1.65 -21.90
N SER A 2 3.73 -1.35 -21.05
CA SER A 2 4.54 -2.42 -20.44
C SER A 2 3.75 -3.11 -19.32
N TYR A 3 4.04 -4.39 -19.05
CA TYR A 3 3.33 -5.19 -18.03
C TYR A 3 3.29 -4.50 -16.64
N LEU A 4 4.36 -3.79 -16.28
CA LEU A 4 4.45 -3.01 -15.04
C LEU A 4 3.49 -1.81 -15.03
N GLN A 5 3.35 -1.12 -16.16
CA GLN A 5 2.43 0.02 -16.29
C GLN A 5 0.98 -0.43 -16.16
N ASP A 6 0.62 -1.56 -16.75
CA ASP A 6 -0.73 -2.13 -16.63
C ASP A 6 -1.02 -2.57 -15.19
N ALA A 7 -0.06 -3.22 -14.54
CA ALA A 7 -0.16 -3.58 -13.12
C ALA A 7 -0.30 -2.34 -12.23
N LYS A 8 0.43 -1.26 -12.52
CA LYS A 8 0.32 0.02 -11.80
C LYS A 8 -1.04 0.68 -12.00
N ALA A 9 -1.53 0.75 -13.24
CA ALA A 9 -2.83 1.31 -13.54
C ALA A 9 -3.95 0.53 -12.83
N HIS A 10 -3.87 -0.80 -12.86
CA HIS A 10 -4.82 -1.65 -12.15
C HIS A 10 -4.72 -1.50 -10.63
N PHE A 11 -3.51 -1.46 -10.06
CA PHE A 11 -3.30 -1.21 -8.64
C PHE A 11 -3.97 0.10 -8.20
N VAL A 12 -3.70 1.20 -8.90
CA VAL A 12 -4.33 2.50 -8.58
C VAL A 12 -5.84 2.39 -8.69
N ALA A 13 -6.38 1.80 -9.76
CA ALA A 13 -7.83 1.65 -9.94
C ALA A 13 -8.50 0.82 -8.83
N SER A 14 -7.81 -0.18 -8.28
CA SER A 14 -8.31 -1.01 -7.16
C SER A 14 -8.24 -0.32 -5.79
N HIS A 15 -7.56 0.82 -5.66
CA HIS A 15 -7.34 1.51 -4.39
C HIS A 15 -7.78 2.98 -4.46
N GLN A 16 -9.08 3.24 -4.35
CA GLN A 16 -9.64 4.60 -4.43
C GLN A 16 -9.94 5.20 -3.06
N ASN A 17 -10.17 4.36 -2.05
CA ASN A 17 -10.48 4.82 -0.70
C ASN A 17 -9.20 5.32 0.00
N PRO A 18 -9.19 6.55 0.55
CA PRO A 18 -8.00 7.11 1.20
C PRO A 18 -7.54 6.32 2.44
N ILE A 19 -8.48 5.68 3.15
CA ILE A 19 -8.13 4.82 4.30
C ILE A 19 -7.41 3.57 3.81
N ASN A 20 -7.92 2.93 2.75
CA ASN A 20 -7.28 1.75 2.18
C ASN A 20 -5.87 2.08 1.63
N GLN A 21 -5.73 3.22 0.95
CA GLN A 21 -4.41 3.72 0.52
C GLN A 21 -3.44 3.90 1.69
N ALA A 22 -3.89 4.50 2.80
CA ALA A 22 -3.07 4.66 4.00
C ALA A 22 -2.68 3.30 4.63
N LEU A 23 -3.60 2.34 4.66
CA LEU A 23 -3.32 0.98 5.13
C LEU A 23 -2.28 0.28 4.26
N HIS A 24 -2.28 0.51 2.94
CA HIS A 24 -1.25 -0.03 2.05
C HIS A 24 0.12 0.65 2.25
N HIS A 25 0.17 1.96 2.52
CA HIS A 25 1.42 2.61 2.92
C HIS A 25 1.96 2.03 4.23
N LEU A 26 1.10 1.82 5.23
CA LEU A 26 1.47 1.18 6.49
C LEU A 26 1.95 -0.26 6.29
N THR A 27 1.26 -1.02 5.43
CA THR A 27 1.66 -2.37 5.03
C THR A 27 3.06 -2.39 4.45
N ASN A 28 3.41 -1.45 3.58
CA ASN A 28 4.76 -1.38 3.01
C ASN A 28 5.83 -1.00 4.04
N LEU A 29 5.52 -0.11 5.00
CA LEU A 29 6.42 0.18 6.12
C LEU A 29 6.64 -1.06 7.00
N LEU A 30 5.58 -1.83 7.28
CA LEU A 30 5.68 -3.09 8.02
C LEU A 30 6.48 -4.14 7.26
N ALA A 31 6.35 -4.23 5.94
CA ALA A 31 7.16 -5.13 5.12
C ALA A 31 8.67 -4.77 5.21
N ILE A 32 9.00 -3.47 5.13
CA ILE A 32 10.38 -3.00 5.34
C ILE A 32 10.86 -3.34 6.76
N ALA A 33 10.05 -3.07 7.78
CA ALA A 33 10.36 -3.41 9.17
C ALA A 33 10.55 -4.92 9.36
N ALA A 34 9.75 -5.76 8.70
CA ALA A 34 9.87 -7.21 8.76
C ALA A 34 11.24 -7.70 8.27
N VAL A 35 11.72 -7.13 7.16
CA VAL A 35 13.05 -7.42 6.60
C VAL A 35 14.15 -6.97 7.55
N ILE A 36 14.03 -5.79 8.17
CA ILE A 36 14.99 -5.31 9.17
C ILE A 36 15.00 -6.28 10.36
N TYR A 37 13.85 -6.58 10.94
CA TYR A 37 13.72 -7.45 12.11
C TYR A 37 14.16 -8.89 11.86
N LEU A 38 14.21 -9.34 10.60
CA LEU A 38 14.72 -10.68 10.28
C LEU A 38 16.15 -10.87 10.80
N PHE A 39 16.93 -9.79 10.90
CA PHE A 39 18.30 -9.78 11.39
C PHE A 39 18.44 -9.49 12.90
N TYR A 40 17.36 -9.15 13.61
CA TYR A 40 17.39 -8.78 15.04
C TYR A 40 16.49 -9.67 15.91
N ASP A 41 15.23 -9.86 15.50
CA ASP A 41 14.25 -10.73 16.16
C ASP A 41 13.22 -11.24 15.16
N TRP A 42 13.33 -12.52 14.76
CA TRP A 42 12.43 -13.17 13.82
C TRP A 42 10.96 -13.21 14.31
N ARG A 43 10.70 -13.11 15.62
CA ARG A 43 9.34 -13.04 16.16
C ARG A 43 8.67 -11.73 15.74
N MET A 44 9.44 -10.64 15.73
CA MET A 44 8.95 -9.35 15.24
C MET A 44 8.72 -9.38 13.72
N THR A 45 9.54 -10.11 12.96
CA THR A 45 9.25 -10.37 11.54
C THR A 45 7.89 -11.03 11.37
N LEU A 46 7.56 -12.07 12.14
CA LEU A 46 6.26 -12.72 12.06
C LEU A 46 5.10 -11.78 12.40
N VAL A 47 5.25 -10.96 13.45
CA VAL A 47 4.25 -9.95 13.83
C VAL A 47 4.03 -8.97 12.66
N CYS A 48 5.10 -8.45 12.06
CA CYS A 48 5.00 -7.57 10.91
C CYS A 48 4.30 -8.25 9.72
N LEU A 49 4.68 -9.49 9.37
CA LEU A 49 4.09 -10.24 8.27
C LEU A 49 2.59 -10.54 8.49
N LEU A 50 2.19 -10.84 9.73
CA LEU A 50 0.77 -11.01 10.04
C LEU A 50 0.00 -9.70 9.85
N LEU A 51 0.54 -8.59 10.37
CA LEU A 51 -0.07 -7.28 10.23
C LEU A 51 -0.14 -6.81 8.77
N THR A 52 0.85 -7.14 7.93
CA THR A 52 0.76 -6.83 6.49
C THR A 52 -0.42 -7.51 5.83
N GLN A 53 -0.73 -8.76 6.18
CA GLN A 53 -1.90 -9.45 5.64
C GLN A 53 -3.21 -8.84 6.15
N VAL A 54 -3.28 -8.53 7.45
CA VAL A 54 -4.49 -7.95 8.07
C VAL A 54 -4.81 -6.59 7.45
N PHE A 55 -3.82 -5.72 7.26
CA PHE A 55 -4.07 -4.38 6.72
C PHE A 55 -4.33 -4.37 5.22
N ALA A 56 -3.60 -5.15 4.41
CA ALA A 56 -3.83 -5.23 2.98
C ALA A 56 -5.21 -5.84 2.67
N LEU A 57 -5.53 -7.00 3.26
CA LEU A 57 -6.80 -7.68 2.98
C LEU A 57 -7.98 -7.01 3.70
N GLY A 58 -7.78 -6.55 4.94
CA GLY A 58 -8.82 -5.84 5.69
C GLY A 58 -9.19 -4.51 5.04
N GLY A 59 -8.22 -3.81 4.46
CA GLY A 59 -8.43 -2.62 3.65
C GLY A 59 -9.43 -2.84 2.51
N HIS A 60 -9.20 -3.89 1.73
CA HIS A 60 -10.10 -4.32 0.67
C HIS A 60 -11.46 -4.82 1.19
N ALA A 61 -11.47 -5.65 2.22
CA ALA A 61 -12.70 -6.25 2.73
C ALA A 61 -13.67 -5.22 3.35
N VAL A 62 -13.15 -4.21 4.05
CA VAL A 62 -13.96 -3.24 4.79
C VAL A 62 -14.22 -1.96 3.99
N PHE A 63 -13.20 -1.41 3.33
CA PHE A 63 -13.27 -0.07 2.74
C PHE A 63 -13.50 -0.07 1.22
N GLU A 64 -12.75 -0.85 0.44
CA GLU A 64 -12.92 -0.86 -1.03
C GLU A 64 -14.06 -1.75 -1.48
N LYS A 65 -14.26 -2.89 -0.82
CA LYS A 65 -15.23 -3.95 -1.18
C LYS A 65 -15.06 -4.44 -2.63
N ASN A 66 -13.81 -4.51 -3.09
CA ASN A 66 -13.42 -5.02 -4.40
C ASN A 66 -12.32 -6.10 -4.26
N GLU A 67 -11.93 -6.69 -5.38
CA GLU A 67 -10.89 -7.72 -5.41
C GLU A 67 -9.49 -7.09 -5.33
N PRO A 68 -8.57 -7.66 -4.51
CA PRO A 68 -7.20 -7.18 -4.43
C PRO A 68 -6.47 -7.27 -5.77
N ALA A 69 -5.69 -6.24 -6.11
CA ALA A 69 -4.91 -6.20 -7.35
C ALA A 69 -3.92 -7.38 -7.50
N PHE A 70 -3.53 -8.00 -6.39
CA PHE A 70 -2.66 -9.17 -6.35
C PHE A 70 -3.27 -10.38 -7.09
N VAL A 71 -4.61 -10.50 -7.15
CA VAL A 71 -5.24 -11.63 -7.83
C VAL A 71 -4.95 -11.58 -9.34
N LYS A 72 -4.98 -10.38 -9.94
CA LYS A 72 -4.71 -10.20 -11.37
C LYS A 72 -3.20 -10.15 -11.69
N TYR A 73 -2.38 -9.56 -10.81
CA TYR A 73 -0.94 -9.39 -11.04
C TYR A 73 -0.12 -9.94 -9.85
N PRO A 74 -0.10 -11.28 -9.65
CA PRO A 74 0.55 -11.89 -8.50
C PRO A 74 2.04 -11.56 -8.45
N GLY A 75 2.54 -11.27 -7.24
CA GLY A 75 3.93 -10.88 -6.99
C GLY A 75 4.26 -9.45 -7.42
N ILE A 76 3.96 -9.05 -8.65
CA ILE A 76 4.27 -7.70 -9.16
C ILE A 76 3.50 -6.62 -8.40
N THR A 77 2.26 -6.88 -7.97
CA THR A 77 1.49 -5.93 -7.16
C THR A 77 2.24 -5.48 -5.91
N ILE A 78 3.09 -6.31 -5.30
CA ILE A 78 3.88 -5.93 -4.12
C ILE A 78 4.91 -4.85 -4.50
N LEU A 79 5.65 -5.06 -5.59
CA LEU A 79 6.62 -4.09 -6.10
C LEU A 79 5.95 -2.78 -6.53
N VAL A 80 4.82 -2.89 -7.22
CA VAL A 80 4.01 -1.74 -7.65
C VAL A 80 3.49 -0.95 -6.43
N SER A 81 2.98 -1.64 -5.41
CA SER A 81 2.48 -1.00 -4.18
C SER A 81 3.59 -0.27 -3.44
N LEU A 82 4.76 -0.88 -3.32
CA LEU A 82 5.93 -0.28 -2.69
C LEU A 82 6.42 0.94 -3.47
N ALA A 83 6.59 0.81 -4.80
CA ALA A 83 6.99 1.92 -5.66
C ALA A 83 5.99 3.09 -5.58
N TRP A 84 4.69 2.79 -5.63
CA TRP A 84 3.63 3.77 -5.47
C TRP A 84 3.69 4.46 -4.10
N SER A 85 4.05 3.73 -3.04
CA SER A 85 4.25 4.31 -1.71
C SER A 85 5.41 5.30 -1.67
N PHE A 86 6.54 4.98 -2.30
CA PHE A 86 7.65 5.93 -2.42
C PHE A 86 7.26 7.18 -3.22
N GLU A 87 6.53 7.05 -4.34
CA GLU A 87 6.06 8.19 -5.15
C GLU A 87 5.14 9.17 -4.38
N HIS A 88 4.48 8.66 -3.33
CA HIS A 88 3.54 9.41 -2.48
C HIS A 88 4.10 9.70 -1.08
N TRP A 89 5.40 9.45 -0.87
CA TRP A 89 6.09 9.65 0.41
C TRP A 89 5.36 8.96 1.56
N PHE A 90 4.94 7.71 1.33
CA PHE A 90 4.19 6.88 2.26
C PHE A 90 2.95 7.57 2.85
N GLY A 91 2.20 8.31 2.03
CA GLY A 91 0.96 8.96 2.45
C GLY A 91 1.10 10.45 2.74
N LEU A 92 2.32 10.93 3.04
CA LEU A 92 2.55 12.33 3.43
C LEU A 92 2.15 13.31 2.32
N ARG A 93 2.34 12.92 1.05
CA ARG A 93 1.96 13.74 -0.09
C ARG A 93 0.44 13.92 -0.19
N GLN A 94 -0.34 12.86 0.04
CA GLN A 94 -1.80 12.96 0.04
C GLN A 94 -2.31 13.79 1.22
N LEU A 95 -1.73 13.60 2.41
CA LEU A 95 -2.08 14.40 3.60
C LEU A 95 -1.82 15.90 3.34
N TRP A 96 -0.65 16.23 2.78
CA TRP A 96 -0.33 17.62 2.44
C TRP A 96 -1.34 18.25 1.47
N GLN A 97 -1.81 17.49 0.48
CA GLN A 97 -2.82 17.96 -0.47
C GLN A 97 -4.18 18.19 0.21
N HIS A 98 -4.54 17.39 1.21
CA HIS A 98 -5.76 17.56 1.97
C HIS A 98 -5.76 18.84 2.82
N PHE A 99 -4.60 19.20 3.39
CA PHE A 99 -4.44 20.40 4.22
C PHE A 99 -4.07 21.66 3.44
N LYS A 100 -3.77 21.54 2.13
CA LYS A 100 -3.53 22.72 1.29
C LYS A 100 -4.83 23.53 1.21
N PRO A 101 -4.86 24.80 1.65
CA PRO A 101 -6.05 25.62 1.51
C PRO A 101 -6.41 25.71 0.02
N LYS A 102 -7.68 25.47 -0.32
CA LYS A 102 -8.17 25.73 -1.67
C LYS A 102 -7.95 27.23 -1.92
N ALA A 103 -7.18 27.56 -2.95
CA ALA A 103 -7.07 28.94 -3.39
C ALA A 103 -8.49 29.43 -3.71
N THR A 104 -8.98 30.40 -2.95
CA THR A 104 -10.18 31.16 -3.27
C THR A 104 -9.91 31.91 -4.57
N ALA A 105 -10.54 31.46 -5.65
CA ALA A 105 -10.64 32.21 -6.89
C ALA A 105 -11.74 33.27 -6.78
#